data_AF-A0A7L3UVL5-F1
#
_entry.id   AF-A0A7L3UVL5-F1
#
_cell.length_a   1.000
_cell.length_b   1.000
_cell.length_c   1.000
_cell.angle_alpha   90.00
_cell.angle_beta   90.00
_cell.angle_gamma   90.00
#
_symmetry.space_group_name_H-M   'P 1'
#
loop_
_entity.id
_entity.type
_entity.pdbx_description
1 polymer ?
#
loop_
_entity_poly.entity_id
_entity_poly.type
_entity_poly.pdbx_seq_one_letter_code
_entity_poly.pdbx_strand_id
1 'polypeptide(L)'
;QIDRQQFEETVRTLNNLYAEAEKLGGQSYLEGCLACLTAYTIFLCMETHYEKVLKKIAKFIQEQNEKIYAPQGLLLTDPIERGLRVVSFCAF
;
A
#
# COMPACT_ATOMS: atom_id res chain seq x y z
N GLN A 1 -42.60 31.50 -14.53
CA GLN A 1 -42.50 30.05 -14.82
C GLN A 1 -41.30 29.86 -15.72
N ILE A 2 -40.54 28.79 -15.53
CA ILE A 2 -39.42 28.46 -16.43
C ILE A 2 -40.04 28.10 -17.78
N ASP A 3 -39.46 28.63 -18.86
CA ASP A 3 -39.89 28.31 -20.21
C ASP A 3 -39.70 26.79 -20.45
N ARG A 4 -40.76 26.15 -20.94
CA ARG A 4 -40.81 24.69 -21.09
C ARG A 4 -39.72 24.19 -22.03
N GLN A 5 -39.41 24.95 -23.08
CA GLN A 5 -38.41 24.59 -24.06
C GLN A 5 -37.00 24.65 -23.45
N GLN A 6 -36.71 25.69 -22.66
CA GLN A 6 -35.44 25.78 -21.93
C GLN A 6 -35.23 24.62 -20.95
N PHE A 7 -36.28 24.21 -20.24
CA PHE A 7 -36.22 23.05 -19.35
C PHE A 7 -35.95 21.75 -20.13
N GLU A 8 -36.67 21.51 -21.23
CA GLU A 8 -36.50 20.31 -22.06
C GLU A 8 -35.09 20.24 -22.70
N GLU A 9 -34.55 21.36 -23.18
CA GLU A 9 -33.17 21.44 -23.69
C GLU A 9 -32.12 21.14 -22.62
N THR A 10 -32.33 21.65 -21.39
CA THR A 10 -31.44 21.39 -20.26
C THR A 10 -31.42 19.91 -19.91
N VAL A 11 -32.59 19.29 -19.77
CA VAL A 11 -32.71 17.85 -19.45
C VAL A 11 -32.09 17.00 -20.55
N ARG A 12 -32.32 17.34 -21.82
CA ARG A 12 -31.73 16.62 -22.96
C ARG A 12 -30.20 16.71 -22.96
N THR A 13 -29.65 17.89 -22.69
CA THR A 13 -28.21 18.10 -22.63
C THR A 13 -27.59 17.30 -21.47
N LEU A 14 -28.20 17.32 -20.29
CA LEU A 14 -27.76 16.53 -19.14
C LEU A 14 -27.74 15.03 -19.46
N ASN A 15 -28.83 14.50 -20.05
CA ASN A 15 -28.89 13.09 -20.42
C ASN A 15 -27.81 12.69 -21.43
N ASN A 16 -27.49 13.56 -22.39
CA ASN A 16 -26.40 13.31 -23.34
C ASN A 16 -25.04 13.28 -22.64
N LEU A 17 -24.78 14.19 -21.70
CA LEU A 17 -23.53 14.20 -20.93
C LEU A 17 -23.39 12.96 -20.05
N TYR A 18 -24.47 12.50 -19.42
CA TYR A 18 -24.46 11.24 -18.66
C TYR A 18 -24.22 10.03 -19.57
N ALA A 19 -24.86 9.99 -20.74
CA ALA A 19 -24.63 8.91 -21.72
C ALA A 19 -23.20 8.91 -22.25
N GLU A 20 -22.55 10.07 -22.38
CA GLU A 20 -21.13 10.18 -22.72
C GLU A 20 -20.24 9.68 -21.59
N ALA A 21 -20.53 10.04 -20.33
CA ALA A 21 -19.78 9.57 -19.16
C ALA A 21 -19.89 8.04 -18.96
N GLU A 22 -21.04 7.44 -19.26
CA GLU A 22 -21.23 5.98 -19.21
C GLU A 22 -20.55 5.24 -20.36
N LYS A 23 -20.28 5.93 -21.47
CA LYS A 23 -19.58 5.35 -22.61
C LYS A 23 -18.10 5.20 -22.25
N LEU A 24 -17.74 4.01 -21.78
CA LEU A 24 -16.35 3.64 -21.52
C LEU A 24 -15.53 3.73 -22.82
N GLY A 25 -14.75 4.82 -22.93
CA GLY A 25 -13.80 5.03 -24.02
C GLY A 25 -12.48 4.30 -23.76
N GLY A 26 -11.71 4.06 -24.82
CA GLY A 26 -10.35 3.50 -24.69
C GLY A 26 -9.43 4.35 -23.80
N GLN A 27 -9.67 5.66 -23.71
CA GLN A 27 -8.96 6.56 -22.79
C GLN A 27 -9.23 6.23 -21.32
N SER A 28 -10.49 6.01 -20.93
CA SER A 28 -10.86 5.65 -19.55
C SER A 28 -10.22 4.32 -19.12
N TYR A 29 -10.08 3.36 -20.05
CA TYR A 29 -9.35 2.12 -19.79
C TYR A 29 -7.86 2.35 -19.52
N LEU A 30 -7.22 3.21 -20.32
CA LEU A 30 -5.81 3.57 -20.14
C LEU A 30 -5.59 4.33 -18.84
N GLU A 31 -6.48 5.26 -18.48
CA GLU A 31 -6.45 5.95 -17.19
C GLU A 31 -6.54 4.98 -16.02
N GLY A 32 -7.48 4.02 -16.08
CA GLY A 32 -7.59 2.96 -15.08
C GLY A 32 -6.31 2.11 -14.97
N CYS A 33 -5.74 1.70 -16.10
CA CYS A 33 -4.49 0.93 -16.12
C CYS A 33 -3.33 1.72 -15.52
N LEU A 34 -3.16 2.99 -15.90
CA LEU A 34 -2.11 3.86 -15.37
C LEU A 34 -2.28 4.10 -13.87
N ALA A 35 -3.51 4.29 -13.39
CA ALA A 35 -3.79 4.41 -11.96
C ALA A 35 -3.38 3.14 -11.19
N CYS A 36 -3.77 1.95 -11.69
CA CYS A 36 -3.38 0.68 -11.09
C CYS A 36 -1.86 0.49 -11.09
N LEU A 37 -1.19 0.70 -12.23
CA LEU A 37 0.26 0.57 -12.36
C LEU A 37 0.99 1.54 -11.42
N THR A 38 0.50 2.77 -11.30
CA THR A 38 1.07 3.77 -10.39
C THR A 38 0.97 3.32 -8.94
N ALA A 39 -0.20 2.82 -8.52
CA ALA A 39 -0.39 2.30 -7.16
C ALA A 39 0.56 1.15 -6.84
N TYR A 40 0.65 0.14 -7.72
CA TYR A 40 1.58 -0.99 -7.52
C TYR A 40 3.04 -0.55 -7.54
N THR A 41 3.40 0.40 -8.41
CA THR A 41 4.76 0.93 -8.46
C THR A 41 5.14 1.65 -7.16
N ILE A 42 4.23 2.42 -6.57
CA ILE A 42 4.46 3.05 -5.26
C ILE A 42 4.70 1.99 -4.18
N PHE A 43 3.89 0.93 -4.13
CA PHE A 43 4.11 -0.16 -3.18
C PHE A 43 5.44 -0.90 -3.39
N LEU A 44 5.93 -0.99 -4.63
CA LEU A 44 7.22 -1.62 -4.93
C LEU A 44 8.42 -0.69 -4.65
N CYS A 45 8.28 0.62 -4.87
CA CYS A 45 9.39 1.58 -4.75
C CYS A 45 9.47 2.25 -3.37
N MET A 46 8.39 2.26 -2.58
CA MET A 46 8.37 2.83 -1.24
C MET A 46 8.41 1.72 -0.20
N GLU A 47 9.54 1.60 0.48
CA GLU A 47 9.65 0.76 1.66
C GLU A 47 8.57 1.15 2.68
N THR A 48 7.71 0.19 3.00
CA THR A 48 6.57 0.40 3.87
C THR A 48 7.02 0.81 5.26
N HIS A 49 6.16 1.51 6.01
CA HIS A 49 6.45 1.81 7.42
C HIS A 49 6.77 0.53 8.22
N TYR A 50 6.07 -0.57 7.89
CA TYR A 50 6.30 -1.87 8.50
C TYR A 50 7.73 -2.37 8.28
N GLU A 51 8.20 -2.41 7.03
CA GLU A 51 9.58 -2.80 6.70
C GLU A 51 10.63 -1.92 7.39
N LYS A 52 10.40 -0.59 7.43
CA LYS A 52 11.29 0.33 8.14
C LYS A 52 11.41 0.01 9.63
N VAL A 53 10.29 -0.37 10.27
CA VAL A 53 10.28 -0.75 11.68
C VAL A 53 10.95 -2.12 11.87
N LEU A 54 10.73 -3.08 10.98
CA LEU A 54 11.41 -4.38 11.03
C LEU A 54 12.92 -4.24 10.95
N LYS A 55 13.45 -3.37 10.08
CA LYS A 55 14.89 -3.08 10.03
C LYS A 55 15.43 -2.49 11.33
N LYS A 56 14.64 -1.63 12.00
CA LYS A 56 15.01 -1.09 13.33
C LYS A 56 15.05 -2.20 14.39
N ILE A 57 14.09 -3.12 14.37
CA ILE A 57 14.03 -4.27 15.29
C ILE A 57 15.24 -5.19 15.06
N ALA A 58 15.53 -5.56 13.81
CA ALA A 58 16.67 -6.39 13.47
C ALA A 58 17.99 -5.78 13.97
N LYS A 59 18.17 -4.47 13.75
CA LYS A 59 19.34 -3.74 14.27
C LYS A 59 19.40 -3.75 15.80
N PHE A 60 18.28 -3.53 16.48
CA PHE A 60 18.21 -3.58 17.93
C PHE A 60 18.57 -4.97 18.47
N ILE A 61 18.05 -6.04 17.88
CA ILE A 61 18.36 -7.42 18.28
C ILE A 61 19.86 -7.70 18.14
N GLN A 62 20.48 -7.26 17.04
CA GLN A 62 21.92 -7.37 16.86
C GLN A 62 22.69 -6.66 17.98
N GLU A 63 22.32 -5.41 18.30
CA GLU A 63 22.95 -4.67 19.40
C GLU A 63 22.77 -5.35 20.76
N GLN A 64 21.61 -5.95 21.02
CA GLN A 64 21.38 -6.71 22.27
C GLN A 64 22.19 -8.01 22.31
N ASN A 65 22.32 -8.70 21.17
CA ASN A 65 23.17 -9.88 21.08
C ASN A 65 24.63 -9.54 21.39
N GLU A 66 25.16 -8.48 20.81
CA GLU A 66 26.55 -8.06 21.06
C GLU A 66 26.79 -7.62 22.50
N LYS A 67 25.86 -6.85 23.09
CA LYS A 67 26.07 -6.22 24.40
C LYS A 67 25.68 -7.11 25.58
N ILE A 68 24.66 -7.95 25.43
CA ILE A 68 24.01 -8.64 26.55
C ILE A 68 24.05 -10.16 26.37
N TYR A 69 23.61 -10.70 25.23
CA TYR A 69 23.39 -12.14 25.10
C TYR A 69 24.68 -12.93 24.77
N ALA A 70 25.50 -12.46 23.84
CA ALA A 70 26.73 -13.15 23.44
C ALA A 70 27.74 -13.32 24.60
N PRO A 71 27.94 -12.33 25.51
CA PRO A 71 28.77 -12.53 26.71
C PRO A 71 28.26 -13.63 27.65
N GLN A 72 26.98 -13.99 27.55
CA GLN A 72 26.34 -15.06 28.34
C GLN A 72 26.26 -16.39 27.56
N GLY A 73 26.91 -16.48 26.39
CA GLY A 73 26.84 -17.67 25.53
C GLY A 73 25.48 -17.85 24.84
N LEU A 74 24.71 -16.78 24.67
CA LEU A 74 23.37 -16.81 24.09
C LEU A 74 23.25 -15.96 22.83
N LEU A 75 22.36 -16.36 21.93
CA LEU A 75 21.97 -15.60 20.74
C LEU A 75 20.47 -15.55 20.59
N LEU A 76 19.91 -14.36 20.70
CA LEU A 76 18.52 -14.07 20.34
C LEU A 76 18.38 -14.10 18.81
N THR A 77 17.55 -15.01 18.30
CA THR A 77 17.16 -15.04 16.89
C THR A 77 16.01 -14.06 16.64
N ASP A 78 16.04 -13.34 15.52
CA ASP A 78 14.95 -12.43 15.16
C ASP A 78 13.63 -13.23 15.00
N PRO A 79 12.57 -12.91 15.78
CA PRO A 79 11.29 -13.60 15.69
C PRO A 79 10.67 -13.55 14.30
N ILE A 80 11.02 -12.58 13.45
CA ILE A 80 10.45 -12.48 12.11
C ILE A 80 10.80 -13.66 11.22
N GLU A 81 11.96 -14.28 11.42
CA GLU A 81 12.38 -15.49 10.70
C GLU A 81 11.44 -16.67 10.98
N ARG A 82 10.64 -16.59 12.05
CA ARG A 82 9.64 -17.60 12.44
C ARG A 82 8.20 -17.10 12.27
N GLY A 83 8.01 -16.00 11.54
CA GLY A 83 6.71 -15.35 11.35
C GLY A 83 6.17 -14.72 12.63
N LEU A 84 7.06 -14.22 13.50
CA LEU A 84 6.74 -13.56 14.77
C LEU A 84 6.02 -14.45 15.80
N ARG A 85 6.01 -15.77 15.59
CA ARG A 85 5.29 -16.73 16.44
C ARG A 85 6.01 -17.10 17.73
N VAL A 86 7.34 -17.01 17.73
CA VAL A 86 8.15 -17.44 18.88
C VAL A 86 9.43 -16.61 18.99
N VAL A 87 9.83 -16.33 20.22
CA VAL A 87 11.15 -15.77 20.55
C VAL A 87 12.07 -16.94 20.91
N SER A 88 13.22 -17.03 20.25
CA SER A 88 14.14 -18.17 20.39
C SER A 88 15.55 -17.70 20.77
N PHE A 89 16.22 -18.46 21.63
CA PHE A 89 17.60 -18.25 22.00
C PHE A 89 18.42 -19.51 21.69
N CYS A 90 19.56 -19.34 21.03
CA CYS A 90 20.54 -20.41 20.83
C CYS A 90 21.66 -20.26 21.84
N ALA A 91 22.04 -21.34 22.52
CA ALA A 91 23.20 -21.37 23.39
C ALA A 91 24.43 -21.90 22.63
N PHE A 92 25.61 -21.33 22.88
CA PHE A 92 26.88 -21.77 22.33
C PHE A 92 28.01 -21.74 23.37
#